data_AF-A0AAV9M3I7-F1
#
_entry.id   AF-A0AAV9M3I7-F1
#
_cell.length_a   1.000
_cell.length_b   1.000
_cell.length_c   1.000
_cell.angle_alpha   90.00
_cell.angle_beta   90.00
_cell.angle_gamma   90.00
#
_symmetry.space_group_name_H-M   'P 1'
#
loop_
_entity.id
_entity.type
_entity.pdbx_description
1 polymer ?
#
loop_
_entity_poly.entity_id
_entity_poly.type
_entity_poly.pdbx_seq_one_letter_code
_entity_poly.pdbx_strand_id
1 'polypeptide(L)'
;MVRVPASSDHFPLSIDLKRDYVNNTLRAFKFFNCIADHPEFIYRVWGIWNGRKTNDMKEVWQKLKQVKNEIKHLNNIEFRRIANRVKDMRNKLQQVKEI
;
A
#
# COMPACT_ATOMS: atom_id res chain seq x y z
N MET A 1 46.18 -33.65 -22.17
CA MET A 1 45.16 -32.60 -22.34
C MET A 1 43.88 -33.08 -21.69
N VAL A 2 43.64 -32.64 -20.45
CA VAL A 2 42.46 -33.06 -19.66
C VAL A 2 41.25 -32.25 -20.15
N ARG A 3 40.28 -32.93 -20.76
CA ARG A 3 38.94 -32.36 -20.98
C ARG A 3 38.24 -32.33 -19.63
N VAL A 4 37.92 -31.15 -19.13
CA VAL A 4 37.06 -31.00 -17.95
C VAL A 4 35.63 -31.36 -18.39
N PRO A 5 35.02 -32.43 -17.84
CA PRO A 5 33.66 -32.80 -18.15
C PRO A 5 32.69 -32.07 -17.20
N ALA A 6 31.53 -31.68 -17.73
CA ALA A 6 30.38 -31.06 -17.05
C ALA A 6 30.30 -29.52 -17.05
N SER A 7 30.28 -28.90 -18.24
CA SER A 7 29.34 -27.79 -18.43
C SER A 7 27.99 -28.40 -18.84
N SER A 8 27.18 -28.72 -17.84
CA SER A 8 25.79 -29.14 -18.04
C SER A 8 25.02 -27.97 -18.67
N ASP A 9 24.28 -28.22 -19.76
CA ASP A 9 23.31 -27.28 -20.36
C ASP A 9 22.16 -26.93 -19.38
N HIS A 10 22.12 -27.63 -18.24
CA HIS A 10 21.17 -27.41 -17.16
C HIS A 10 21.70 -26.51 -16.04
N PHE A 11 22.89 -25.90 -16.20
CA PHE A 11 23.36 -24.91 -15.23
C PHE A 11 22.60 -23.60 -15.47
N PRO A 12 21.67 -23.20 -14.58
CA PRO A 12 20.99 -21.93 -14.75
C PRO A 12 22.06 -20.84 -14.77
N LEU A 13 22.10 -20.08 -15.87
CA LEU A 13 23.00 -18.95 -16.02
C LEU A 13 22.58 -17.89 -15.00
N SER A 14 23.22 -17.90 -13.83
CA SER A 14 22.91 -16.94 -12.77
C SER A 14 23.64 -15.64 -13.10
N ILE A 15 22.93 -14.73 -13.77
CA ILE A 15 23.42 -13.38 -13.99
C ILE A 15 23.14 -12.60 -12.70
N ASP A 16 24.19 -12.32 -11.93
CA ASP A 16 24.11 -11.37 -10.81
C ASP A 16 23.89 -9.97 -11.37
N LEU A 17 22.61 -9.64 -11.57
CA LEU A 17 22.18 -8.26 -11.69
C LEU A 17 22.42 -7.63 -10.33
N LYS A 18 23.59 -7.03 -10.12
CA LYS A 18 23.81 -5.99 -9.11
C LYS A 18 22.90 -4.81 -9.46
N ARG A 19 21.60 -5.01 -9.29
CA ARG A 19 20.65 -3.94 -9.08
C ARG A 19 21.01 -3.49 -7.69
N ASP A 20 21.48 -2.26 -7.56
CA ASP A 20 21.44 -1.58 -6.27
C ASP A 20 20.04 -1.82 -5.73
N TYR A 21 19.92 -2.77 -4.79
CA TYR A 21 18.68 -3.07 -4.14
C TYR A 21 18.49 -1.89 -3.23
N VAL A 22 18.01 -0.78 -3.81
CA VAL A 22 17.37 0.27 -3.06
C VAL A 22 16.35 -0.51 -2.25
N ASN A 23 16.58 -0.57 -0.94
CA ASN A 23 15.76 -1.23 0.07
C ASN A 23 14.34 -0.62 0.14
N ASN A 24 13.83 -0.09 -0.96
CA ASN A 24 12.43 0.10 -1.25
C ASN A 24 11.82 -1.26 -1.61
N THR A 25 11.76 -2.18 -0.64
CA THR A 25 10.57 -3.02 -0.60
C THR A 25 9.41 -2.04 -0.42
N LEU A 26 8.82 -1.61 -1.53
CA LEU A 26 7.72 -0.66 -1.54
C LEU A 26 6.62 -1.29 -0.70
N ARG A 27 6.53 -0.85 0.56
CA ARG A 27 5.64 -1.44 1.55
C ARG A 27 4.27 -1.56 0.92
N ALA A 28 3.79 -2.80 0.80
CA ALA A 28 2.48 -3.06 0.22
C ALA A 28 1.45 -2.20 0.94
N PHE A 29 0.49 -1.67 0.18
CA PHE A 29 -0.56 -0.87 0.77
C PHE A 29 -1.40 -1.78 1.69
N LYS A 30 -1.47 -1.42 2.97
CA LYS A 30 -2.30 -2.11 3.95
C LYS A 30 -3.63 -1.38 4.03
N PHE A 31 -4.71 -2.08 3.66
CA PHE A 31 -6.06 -1.62 3.91
C PHE A 31 -6.39 -1.77 5.40
N PHE A 32 -7.02 -0.75 5.99
CA PHE A 32 -7.51 -0.80 7.37
C PHE A 32 -9.03 -0.80 7.33
N ASN A 33 -9.65 -1.77 8.02
CA ASN A 33 -11.11 -1.94 7.99
C ASN A 33 -11.86 -0.72 8.49
N CYS A 34 -11.31 0.03 9.45
CA CYS A 34 -11.91 1.27 9.93
C CYS A 34 -12.08 2.34 8.85
N ILE A 35 -11.34 2.26 7.74
CA ILE A 35 -11.53 3.18 6.61
C ILE A 35 -12.82 2.84 5.84
N ALA A 36 -13.28 1.58 5.85
CA ALA A 36 -14.54 1.20 5.22
C ALA A 36 -15.75 1.87 5.89
N ASP A 37 -15.64 2.15 7.19
CA ASP A 37 -16.67 2.83 7.98
C ASP A 37 -16.67 4.35 7.77
N HIS A 38 -15.67 4.90 7.06
CA HIS A 38 -15.61 6.33 6.78
C HIS A 38 -16.77 6.75 5.87
N PRO A 39 -17.52 7.83 6.18
CA PRO A 39 -18.70 8.24 5.42
C PRO A 39 -18.47 8.43 3.91
N GLU A 40 -17.28 8.94 3.54
CA GLU A 40 -16.94 9.16 2.14
C GLU A 40 -16.35 7.93 1.43
N PHE A 41 -16.02 6.85 2.14
CA PHE A 41 -15.34 5.69 1.56
C PHE A 41 -16.14 5.11 0.40
N ILE A 42 -17.41 4.78 0.64
CA ILE A 42 -18.26 4.15 -0.37
C ILE A 42 -18.49 5.06 -1.57
N TYR A 43 -18.65 6.38 -1.32
CA TYR A 43 -18.85 7.37 -2.38
C TYR A 43 -17.63 7.47 -3.29
N ARG A 44 -16.42 7.54 -2.72
CA ARG A 44 -15.17 7.62 -3.50
C ARG A 44 -14.90 6.35 -4.30
N VAL A 45 -15.12 5.18 -3.70
CA VAL A 45 -15.00 3.89 -4.41
C VAL A 45 -16.01 3.81 -5.54
N TRP A 46 -17.28 4.14 -5.26
CA TRP A 46 -18.34 4.11 -6.25
C TRP A 46 -18.08 5.10 -7.40
N GLY A 47 -17.62 6.32 -7.12
CA GLY A 47 -17.31 7.30 -8.17
C GLY A 47 -16.24 6.84 -9.16
N ILE A 48 -15.25 6.07 -8.70
CA ILE A 48 -14.21 5.49 -9.58
C ILE A 48 -14.74 4.25 -10.32
N TRP A 49 -15.53 3.43 -9.62
CA TRP A 49 -15.97 2.15 -10.15
C TRP A 49 -17.15 2.29 -11.12
N ASN A 50 -17.99 3.29 -10.89
CA ASN A 50 -19.19 3.56 -11.66
C ASN A 50 -18.80 4.26 -12.97
N GLY A 51 -18.60 3.44 -13.99
CA GLY A 51 -18.27 3.85 -15.36
C GLY A 51 -18.67 2.77 -16.34
N ARG A 52 -18.13 2.80 -17.56
CA ARG A 52 -18.43 1.76 -18.55
C ARG A 52 -18.01 0.38 -18.02
N LYS A 53 -18.88 -0.61 -18.23
CA LYS A 53 -18.52 -2.01 -18.04
C LYS A 53 -17.46 -2.36 -19.07
N THR A 54 -16.35 -2.91 -18.60
CA THR A 54 -15.18 -3.20 -19.41
C THR A 54 -14.76 -4.64 -19.19
N ASN A 55 -14.42 -5.32 -20.28
CA ASN A 55 -13.78 -6.63 -20.21
C ASN A 55 -12.25 -6.48 -20.28
N ASP A 56 -11.74 -5.25 -20.36
CA ASP A 56 -10.31 -4.98 -20.40
C ASP A 56 -9.72 -4.96 -18.98
N MET A 57 -8.84 -5.93 -18.71
CA MET A 57 -8.11 -6.05 -17.45
C MET A 57 -7.22 -4.83 -17.18
N LYS A 58 -6.74 -4.13 -18.21
CA LYS A 58 -5.97 -2.90 -18.05
C LYS A 58 -6.82 -1.82 -17.39
N GLU A 59 -8.08 -1.69 -17.79
CA GLU A 59 -8.99 -0.71 -17.20
C GLU A 59 -9.34 -1.07 -15.75
N VAL A 60 -9.62 -2.35 -15.47
CA VAL A 60 -9.84 -2.83 -14.10
C VAL A 60 -8.64 -2.51 -13.21
N TRP A 61 -7.41 -2.76 -13.70
CA TRP A 61 -6.19 -2.43 -12.98
C TRP A 61 -6.03 -0.93 -12.71
N GLN A 62 -6.38 -0.07 -13.68
CA GLN A 62 -6.35 1.38 -13.49
C GLN A 62 -7.37 1.83 -12.45
N LYS A 63 -8.61 1.28 -12.46
CA LYS A 63 -9.62 1.57 -11.44
C LYS A 63 -9.13 1.18 -10.05
N LEU A 64 -8.54 -0.01 -9.89
CA LEU A 64 -7.96 -0.45 -8.61
C LEU A 64 -6.83 0.47 -8.13
N LYS A 65 -5.99 0.98 -9.04
CA LYS A 65 -4.95 1.96 -8.70
C LYS A 65 -5.54 3.29 -8.20
N GLN A 66 -6.58 3.78 -8.87
CA GLN A 66 -7.27 5.00 -8.46
C GLN A 66 -7.93 4.82 -7.10
N VAL A 67 -8.65 3.72 -6.88
CA VAL A 67 -9.27 3.38 -5.58
C VAL A 67 -8.21 3.35 -4.48
N LYS A 68 -7.08 2.69 -4.71
CA LYS A 68 -5.96 2.66 -3.76
C LYS A 68 -5.45 4.05 -3.41
N ASN A 69 -5.40 4.98 -4.36
CA ASN A 69 -4.95 6.35 -4.10
C ASN A 69 -5.97 7.14 -3.27
N GLU A 70 -7.26 7.01 -3.56
CA GLU A 70 -8.32 7.65 -2.78
C GLU A 70 -8.36 7.15 -1.33
N ILE A 71 -8.22 5.84 -1.13
CA ILE A 71 -8.19 5.26 0.23
C ILE A 71 -6.96 5.77 0.99
N LYS A 72 -5.80 5.89 0.33
CA LYS A 72 -4.61 6.50 0.96
C LYS A 72 -4.85 7.95 1.37
N HIS A 73 -5.53 8.71 0.51
CA HIS A 73 -5.86 10.10 0.79
C HIS A 73 -6.82 10.21 1.97
N LEU A 74 -7.90 9.44 2.00
CA LEU A 74 -8.81 9.34 3.16
C LEU A 74 -8.08 8.99 4.44
N ASN A 75 -7.21 7.97 4.40
CA ASN A 75 -6.41 7.58 5.55
C ASN A 75 -5.49 8.71 6.03
N ASN A 76 -4.96 9.51 5.10
CA ASN A 76 -4.15 10.67 5.44
C ASN A 76 -4.99 11.80 6.05
N ILE A 77 -6.22 12.05 5.60
CA ILE A 77 -7.06 13.09 6.21
C ILE A 77 -7.40 12.71 7.65
N GLU A 78 -7.94 11.52 7.86
CA GLU A 78 -8.48 11.10 9.15
C GLU A 78 -7.41 10.78 10.18
N PHE A 79 -6.43 9.97 9.78
CA PHE A 79 -5.48 9.35 10.70
C PHE A 79 -4.13 10.06 10.74
N ARG A 80 -3.93 11.13 9.94
CA ARG A 80 -2.70 11.92 10.06
C ARG A 80 -2.63 12.55 11.45
N ARG A 81 -1.48 12.35 12.10
CA ARG A 81 -1.20 12.82 13.47
C ARG A 81 -2.16 12.27 14.52
N ILE A 82 -2.87 11.16 14.27
CA ILE A 82 -3.82 10.63 15.27
C ILE A 82 -3.12 10.25 16.58
N ALA A 83 -1.88 9.75 16.52
CA ALA A 83 -1.08 9.47 17.71
C ALA A 83 -0.85 10.74 18.56
N ASN A 84 -0.56 11.87 17.91
CA ASN A 84 -0.37 13.15 18.61
C ASN A 84 -1.70 13.62 19.22
N ARG A 85 -2.81 13.56 18.46
CA ARG A 85 -4.14 13.92 18.96
C ARG A 85 -4.53 13.09 20.18
N VAL A 86 -4.27 11.79 20.15
CA VAL A 86 -4.52 10.88 21.28
C VAL A 86 -3.64 11.23 22.48
N LYS A 87 -2.35 11.53 22.26
CA LYS A 87 -1.44 11.98 23.32
C LYS A 87 -1.93 13.28 23.96
N ASP A 88 -2.30 14.26 23.16
CA ASP A 88 -2.78 15.56 23.64
C ASP A 88 -4.06 15.41 24.47
N MET A 89 -5.00 14.57 24.03
CA MET A 89 -6.21 14.26 24.79
C MET A 89 -5.90 13.55 26.12
N ARG A 90 -4.95 12.61 26.14
CA ARG A 90 -4.52 11.95 27.38
C ARG A 90 -3.89 12.91 28.37
N ASN A 91 -3.04 13.82 27.88
CA ASN A 91 -2.42 14.85 28.72
C ASN A 91 -3.48 15.79 29.32
N LYS A 92 -4.45 16.25 28.52
CA LYS A 92 -5.59 17.05 29.01
C LYS A 92 -6.41 16.31 30.07
N LEU A 93 -6.65 15.02 29.86
CA LEU A 93 -7.38 14.20 30.83
C LEU A 93 -6.61 14.06 32.15
N GLN A 94 -5.29 13.91 32.12
CA GLN A 94 -4.47 13.87 33.34
C GLN A 94 -4.54 15.20 34.11
N GLN A 95 -4.44 16.34 33.42
CA GLN A 95 -4.54 17.65 34.06
C GLN A 95 -5.87 17.86 34.80
N VAL A 96 -6.99 17.36 34.26
CA VAL A 96 -8.30 17.44 34.93
C VAL A 96 -8.40 16.52 36.14
N LYS A 97 -7.67 15.38 36.15
CA LYS A 97 -7.67 14.43 37.27
C LYS A 97 -6.72 14.81 38.41
N GLU A 98 -5.79 15.72 38.14
CA GLU A 98 -4.84 16.25 39.13
C GLU A 98 -5.36 17.53 39.83
N ILE A 99 -6.56 18.00 39.45
CA ILE A 99 -7.37 19.03 40.14
C ILE A 99 -8.43 18.32 40.98
#